data_AF-A0A941WFX2-F1
#
_entry.id   AF-A0A941WFX2-F1
#
_cell.length_a   1.000
_cell.length_b   1.000
_cell.length_c   1.000
_cell.angle_alpha   90.00
_cell.angle_beta   90.00
_cell.angle_gamma   90.00
#
_symmetry.space_group_name_H-M   'P 1'
#
loop_
_entity.id
_entity.type
_entity.pdbx_description
1 polymer ?
#
loop_
_entity_poly.entity_id
_entity_poly.type
_entity_poly.pdbx_seq_one_letter_code
_entity_poly.pdbx_strand_id
1 'polypeptide(L)' 'MEENKNLPASEARRISEQNQLTVTQAMKIISEDAGRGQTMSLFFNLHQDTITYLLKYGYKISKHTDPMGLEAIRVEW' A
#
# COMPACT_ATOMS: atom_id res chain seq x y z
N MET A 1 -9.08 31.12 20.97
CA MET A 1 -8.16 29.97 21.06
C MET A 1 -8.72 28.90 20.15
N GLU A 2 -8.04 28.58 19.06
CA GLU A 2 -8.40 27.40 18.27
C GLU A 2 -8.05 26.17 19.10
N GLU A 3 -9.03 25.29 19.32
CA GLU A 3 -8.77 23.99 19.93
C GLU A 3 -7.76 23.23 19.07
N ASN A 4 -6.71 22.71 19.72
CA ASN A 4 -5.75 21.86 19.06
C ASN A 4 -6.43 20.55 18.65
N LYS A 5 -6.87 20.46 17.39
CA LYS A 5 -7.53 19.28 16.79
C LYS A 5 -6.55 18.16 16.41
N ASN A 6 -5.29 18.23 16.83
CA ASN A 6 -4.30 17.22 16.46
C ASN A 6 -4.58 15.89 17.16
N LEU A 7 -4.52 14.81 16.39
CA LEU A 7 -4.59 13.46 16.93
C LEU A 7 -3.36 13.16 17.79
N PRO A 8 -3.52 12.48 18.95
CA PRO A 8 -2.39 11.89 19.65
C PRO A 8 -1.60 10.95 18.73
N ALA A 9 -0.27 10.91 18.88
CA ALA A 9 0.59 10.10 18.02
C ALA A 9 0.23 8.61 18.02
N SER A 10 -0.19 8.07 19.17
CA SER A 10 -0.67 6.68 19.31
C SER A 10 -1.94 6.43 18.50
N GLU A 11 -2.86 7.38 18.49
CA GLU A 11 -4.13 7.27 17.76
C GLU A 11 -3.91 7.39 16.26
N ALA A 12 -3.08 8.34 15.82
CA ALA A 12 -2.69 8.48 14.42
C ALA A 12 -2.00 7.21 13.90
N ARG A 13 -1.12 6.60 14.70
CA ARG A 13 -0.47 5.33 14.37
C ARG A 13 -1.47 4.18 14.26
N ARG A 14 -2.37 4.05 15.23
CA ARG A 14 -3.42 3.03 15.24
C ARG A 14 -4.29 3.11 13.98
N ILE A 15 -4.71 4.31 13.60
CA ILE A 15 -5.50 4.54 12.38
C ILE A 15 -4.68 4.18 11.13
N SER A 16 -3.41 4.60 11.08
CA SER A 16 -2.52 4.26 9.96
C SER A 16 -2.37 2.74 9.80
N GLU A 17 -2.14 2.00 10.88
CA GLU A 17 -1.99 0.53 10.86
C GLU A 17 -3.29 -0.16 10.45
N GLN A 18 -4.46 0.31 10.92
CA GLN A 18 -5.76 -0.22 10.52
C GLN A 18 -6.10 0.02 9.04
N ASN A 19 -5.58 1.10 8.48
CA ASN A 19 -5.79 1.44 7.08
C ASN A 19 -4.79 0.76 6.14
N GLN A 20 -3.82 -0.01 6.66
CA GLN A 20 -2.90 -0.75 5.81
C GLN A 20 -3.54 -2.01 5.22
N LEU A 21 -3.21 -2.31 3.97
CA LEU A 21 -3.70 -3.48 3.25
C LEU A 21 -2.94 -4.73 3.67
N THR A 22 -3.70 -5.71 4.14
CA THR A 22 -3.24 -7.07 4.40
C THR A 22 -2.91 -7.82 3.10
N VAL A 23 -2.22 -8.96 3.23
CA VAL A 23 -1.91 -9.86 2.10
C VAL A 23 -3.17 -10.18 1.30
N THR A 24 -4.25 -10.58 1.98
CA THR A 24 -5.51 -10.97 1.33
C THR A 24 -6.11 -9.82 0.51
N GLN A 25 -6.10 -8.60 1.04
CA GLN A 25 -6.65 -7.43 0.35
C GLN A 25 -5.78 -7.01 -0.84
N ALA A 26 -4.45 -6.99 -0.68
CA ALA A 26 -3.52 -6.65 -1.76
C ALA A 26 -3.59 -7.68 -2.89
N MET A 27 -3.62 -8.98 -2.56
CA MET A 27 -3.72 -10.06 -3.55
C MET A 27 -5.05 -10.04 -4.31
N LYS A 28 -6.14 -9.63 -3.66
CA LYS A 28 -7.42 -9.42 -4.36
C LYS A 28 -7.29 -8.34 -5.43
N ILE A 29 -6.69 -7.19 -5.10
CA ILE A 29 -6.48 -6.08 -6.04
C ILE A 29 -5.59 -6.53 -7.20
N ILE A 30 -4.45 -7.17 -6.90
CA ILE A 30 -3.53 -7.72 -7.92
C ILE A 30 -4.28 -8.68 -8.86
N SER A 31 -5.10 -9.56 -8.31
CA SER A 31 -5.85 -10.55 -9.11
C SER A 31 -6.91 -9.87 -10.00
N GLU A 32 -7.58 -8.84 -9.49
CA GLU A 32 -8.53 -8.04 -10.27
C GLU A 32 -7.85 -7.26 -11.40
N ASP A 33 -6.69 -6.64 -11.14
CA ASP A 33 -5.89 -5.92 -12.13
C ASP A 33 -5.32 -6.87 -13.20
N ALA A 34 -4.79 -8.03 -12.78
CA ALA A 34 -4.33 -9.07 -13.69
C ALA A 34 -5.47 -9.60 -14.57
N GLY A 35 -6.67 -9.79 -14.00
CA GLY A 35 -7.87 -10.18 -14.76
C GLY A 35 -8.29 -9.14 -15.81
N ARG A 36 -7.86 -7.89 -15.67
CA ARG A 36 -8.05 -6.80 -16.66
C ARG A 36 -6.88 -6.67 -17.64
N GLY A 37 -5.92 -7.59 -17.61
CA GLY A 37 -4.74 -7.58 -18.49
C GLY A 37 -3.64 -6.60 -18.07
N GLN A 38 -3.67 -6.09 -16.83
CA GLN A 38 -2.56 -5.31 -16.30
C GLN A 38 -1.39 -6.22 -15.94
N THR A 39 -0.19 -5.65 -15.86
CA THR A 39 1.04 -6.34 -15.44
C THR A 39 1.61 -5.77 -14.13
N MET A 40 0.86 -4.86 -13.48
CA MET A 40 1.28 -4.19 -12.27
C MET A 40 0.09 -3.58 -11.50
N SER A 41 0.31 -3.34 -10.21
CA SER A 41 -0.57 -2.54 -9.34
C SER A 41 0.26 -1.52 -8.56
N LEU A 42 -0.37 -0.41 -8.19
CA LEU A 42 0.21 0.64 -7.36
C LEU A 42 -0.46 0.66 -5.98
N PHE A 43 0.34 0.71 -4.91
CA PHE A 43 -0.16 0.75 -3.54
C PHE A 43 0.48 1.89 -2.74
N PHE A 44 -0.31 2.49 -1.84
CA PHE A 44 0.12 3.57 -0.96
C PHE A 44 0.18 3.16 0.53
N ASN A 45 -0.38 2.00 0.86
CA ASN A 45 -0.67 1.61 2.24
C ASN A 45 -0.51 0.10 2.46
N LEU A 46 0.51 -0.56 1.89
CA LEU A 46 0.74 -1.98 2.18
C LEU A 46 1.23 -2.17 3.63
N HIS A 47 0.70 -3.18 4.32
CA HIS A 47 1.27 -3.65 5.58
C HIS A 47 2.66 -4.27 5.33
N GLN A 48 3.58 -4.17 6.30
CA GLN A 48 4.96 -4.69 6.15
C GLN A 48 4.98 -6.20 5.84
N ASP A 49 4.09 -6.98 6.46
CA ASP A 49 3.96 -8.42 6.18
C ASP A 49 3.53 -8.69 4.74
N THR A 50 2.74 -7.80 4.15
CA THR A 50 2.33 -7.87 2.76
C THR A 50 3.53 -7.68 1.83
N ILE A 51 4.40 -6.73 2.12
CA ILE A 51 5.65 -6.52 1.35
C ILE A 51 6.53 -7.78 1.44
N THR A 52 6.71 -8.31 2.65
CA THR A 52 7.50 -9.53 2.88
C THR A 52 6.94 -10.72 2.10
N TYR A 53 5.61 -10.88 2.11
CA TYR A 53 4.92 -11.92 1.36
C TYR A 53 5.17 -11.77 -0.15
N LEU A 54 4.93 -10.58 -0.71
CA LEU A 54 5.08 -10.33 -2.15
C LEU A 54 6.51 -10.65 -2.64
N LEU A 55 7.54 -10.19 -1.91
CA LEU A 55 8.94 -10.52 -2.22
C LEU A 55 9.20 -12.03 -2.18
N LYS A 56 8.68 -12.72 -1.15
CA LYS A 56 8.84 -14.18 -1.00
C LYS A 56 8.26 -14.96 -2.19
N TYR A 57 7.20 -14.46 -2.81
CA TYR A 57 6.52 -15.11 -3.94
C TYR A 57 6.96 -14.56 -5.31
N GLY A 58 8.06 -13.81 -5.37
CA GLY A 58 8.70 -13.42 -6.62
C GLY A 58 8.15 -12.16 -7.29
N TYR A 59 7.25 -11.42 -6.63
CA TYR A 59 6.81 -10.13 -7.14
C TYR A 59 7.96 -9.14 -7.12
N LYS A 60 8.07 -8.35 -8.19
CA LYS A 60 9.04 -7.26 -8.26
C LYS A 60 8.44 -6.01 -7.65
N ILE A 61 9.11 -5.47 -6.64
CA ILE A 61 8.70 -4.26 -5.93
C ILE A 61 9.65 -3.13 -6.28
N SER A 62 9.09 -1.99 -6.68
CA SER A 62 9.86 -0.77 -6.97
C SER A 62 9.08 0.48 -6.54
N LYS A 63 9.77 1.62 -6.50
CA LYS A 63 9.14 2.91 -6.26
C LYS A 63 8.59 3.47 -7.57
N HIS A 64 7.36 3.97 -7.55
CA HIS A 64 6.78 4.78 -8.60
C HIS A 64 6.54 6.19 -8.06
N THR A 65 6.92 7.20 -8.82
CA THR A 65 6.61 8.60 -8.52
C THR A 65 5.81 9.16 -9.67
N ASP A 66 4.62 9.67 -9.38
CA ASP A 66 3.77 10.27 -10.40
C ASP A 66 4.25 11.70 -10.76
N PRO A 67 3.70 12.35 -11.80
CA PRO A 67 4.09 13.70 -12.18
C PRO A 67 3.82 14.78 -11.12
N MET A 68 3.00 14.49 -10.11
CA MET A 68 2.70 15.38 -8.99
C MET A 68 3.64 15.14 -7.79
N GLY A 69 4.55 14.17 -7.89
CA GLY A 69 5.49 13.82 -6.84
C GLY A 69 4.94 12.82 -5.82
N LEU A 70 3.77 12.22 -6.06
CA LEU A 70 3.22 11.20 -5.18
C LEU A 70 3.97 9.89 -5.36
N GLU A 71 4.47 9.35 -4.25
CA GLU A 71 5.20 8.08 -4.22
C GLU A 71 4.25 6.91 -3.92
N ALA A 72 4.35 5.87 -4.73
CA ALA A 72 3.62 4.61 -4.58
C ALA A 72 4.60 3.43 -4.66
N ILE A 73 4.21 2.33 -4.05
CA ILE A 73 4.83 1.03 -4.23
C ILE A 73 4.26 0.42 -5.52
N ARG A 74 5.11 0.25 -6.54
CA ARG A 74 4.81 -0.52 -7.74
C ARG A 74 5.11 -1.99 -7.49
N VAL A 75 4.11 -2.83 -7.68
CA VAL A 75 4.20 -4.29 -7.61
C VAL A 75 3.96 -4.84 -9.01
N GLU A 76 4.94 -5.53 -9.56
CA GLU A 76 4.90 -6.18 -10.89
C GLU A 76 4.95 -7.70 -10.71
N TRP A 77 4.26 -8.44 -11.58
CA TRP A 77 4.17 -9.91 -11.58
C TRP A 77 4.57 -10.52 -12.92
#